data_AF-A0A2X3KF79-F1
#
_entry.id   AF-A0A2X3KF79-F1
#
_cell.length_a   1.000
_cell.length_b   1.000
_cell.length_c   1.000
_cell.angle_alpha   90.00
_cell.angle_beta   90.00
_cell.angle_gamma   90.00
#
_symmetry.space_group_name_H-M   'P 1'
#
loop_
_entity.id
_entity.type
_entity.pdbx_description
1 polymer ?
#
loop_
_entity_poly.entity_id
_entity_poly.type
_entity_poly.pdbx_seq_one_letter_code
_entity_poly.pdbx_strand_id
1 'polypeptide(L)'
;MRKFIFVLLTLLLVSPFSFAMKGIIWQPQNRDSQVTDTQWQGLMSQLRLQGFDTLVLQWTRYGDAFTQPEQRALLFKRAAAAQQAG
;
A
#
# COMPACT_ATOMS: atom_id res chain seq x y z
N MET A 1 4.10 40.48 -16.85
CA MET A 1 2.92 39.76 -17.38
C MET A 1 3.29 38.55 -18.23
N ARG A 2 3.91 38.69 -19.42
CA ARG A 2 4.18 37.55 -20.31
C ARG A 2 5.07 36.44 -19.72
N LYS A 3 6.14 36.80 -18.99
CA LYS A 3 7.00 35.82 -18.29
C LYS A 3 6.28 35.05 -17.18
N PHE A 4 5.35 35.70 -16.48
CA PHE A 4 4.53 35.09 -15.44
C PHE A 4 3.57 34.05 -16.02
N ILE A 5 2.96 34.35 -17.17
CA ILE A 5 2.09 33.42 -17.90
C ILE A 5 2.88 32.18 -18.33
N PHE A 6 4.11 32.35 -18.84
CA PHE A 6 4.98 31.22 -19.18
C PHE A 6 5.33 30.36 -17.97
N VAL A 7 5.68 30.96 -16.82
CA VAL A 7 5.95 30.22 -15.58
C VAL A 7 4.72 29.45 -15.11
N LEU A 8 3.54 30.07 -15.15
CA LEU A 8 2.28 29.43 -14.74
C LEU A 8 1.91 28.25 -15.66
N LEU A 9 2.07 28.42 -16.97
CA LEU A 9 1.85 27.35 -17.95
C LEU A 9 2.81 26.18 -17.72
N THR A 10 4.09 26.46 -17.50
CA THR A 10 5.07 25.40 -17.19
C THR A 10 4.68 24.66 -15.92
N LEU A 11 4.30 25.36 -14.84
CA LEU A 11 3.87 24.71 -13.59
C LEU A 11 2.63 23.83 -13.76
N LEU A 12 1.65 24.26 -14.57
CA LEU A 12 0.46 23.47 -14.91
C LEU A 12 0.83 22.20 -15.69
N LEU A 13 1.78 22.31 -16.62
CA LEU A 13 2.29 21.18 -17.42
C LEU A 13 3.07 20.14 -16.60
N VAL A 14 3.71 20.54 -15.48
CA VAL A 14 4.44 19.61 -14.61
C VAL A 14 3.53 18.97 -13.53
N SER A 15 2.34 19.52 -13.27
CA SER A 15 1.43 19.01 -12.24
C SER A 15 1.03 17.52 -12.34
N PRO A 16 0.81 16.90 -13.53
CA PRO A 16 0.45 15.48 -13.62
C PRO A 16 1.63 14.54 -13.36
N PHE A 17 2.87 15.05 -13.29
CA PHE A 17 4.04 14.27 -12.86
C PHE A 17 4.21 14.24 -11.33
N SER A 18 3.26 14.83 -10.58
CA SER A 18 3.18 14.64 -9.14
C SER A 18 2.69 13.22 -8.84
N PHE A 19 3.64 12.29 -8.66
CA PHE A 19 3.36 10.97 -8.12
C PHE A 19 3.08 11.08 -6.63
N ALA A 20 1.81 11.32 -6.28
CA ALA A 20 1.36 11.22 -4.90
C ALA A 20 1.13 9.74 -4.58
N MET A 21 1.96 9.17 -3.70
CA MET A 21 1.77 7.83 -3.13
C MET A 21 0.33 7.68 -2.64
N LYS A 22 -0.40 6.70 -3.20
CA LYS A 22 -1.72 6.31 -2.68
C LYS A 22 -1.54 5.08 -1.84
N GLY A 23 -1.11 5.33 -0.61
CA GLY A 23 -0.84 4.30 0.38
C GLY A 23 -2.08 3.89 1.18
N ILE A 24 -2.17 2.60 1.50
CA ILE A 24 -3.04 2.08 2.55
C ILE A 24 -2.19 1.51 3.68
N ILE A 25 -2.60 1.77 4.92
CA ILE A 25 -1.92 1.23 6.11
C ILE A 25 -2.63 -0.06 6.51
N TRP A 26 -1.88 -1.15 6.57
CA TRP A 26 -2.36 -2.40 7.14
C TRP A 26 -1.66 -2.67 8.47
N GLN A 27 -2.47 -2.87 9.51
CA GLN A 27 -2.04 -3.27 10.84
C GLN A 27 -2.45 -4.73 11.06
N PRO A 28 -1.51 -5.69 11.05
CA PRO A 28 -1.85 -7.09 11.20
C PRO A 28 -2.46 -7.40 12.57
N GLN A 29 -3.57 -8.14 12.56
CA GLN A 29 -4.24 -8.62 13.77
C GLN A 29 -4.33 -10.14 13.79
N ASN A 30 -4.43 -10.75 14.97
CA ASN A 30 -4.57 -12.20 15.11
C ASN A 30 -5.80 -12.75 14.36
N ARG A 31 -6.90 -12.00 14.30
CA ARG A 31 -8.12 -12.37 13.55
C ARG A 31 -7.86 -12.49 12.05
N ASP A 32 -6.88 -11.75 11.54
CA ASP A 32 -6.58 -11.74 10.11
C ASP A 32 -6.00 -13.08 9.67
N SER A 33 -5.53 -13.94 10.59
CA SER A 33 -5.09 -15.31 10.28
C SER A 33 -6.17 -16.16 9.60
N GLN A 34 -7.44 -15.83 9.79
CA GLN A 34 -8.57 -16.51 9.14
C GLN A 34 -8.76 -16.11 7.68
N VAL A 35 -8.13 -15.01 7.24
CA VAL A 35 -8.18 -14.56 5.84
C VAL A 35 -7.30 -15.47 4.99
N THR A 36 -7.94 -16.16 4.05
CA THR A 36 -7.26 -17.02 3.08
C THR A 36 -6.39 -16.22 2.12
N ASP A 37 -5.41 -16.88 1.49
CA ASP A 37 -4.53 -16.22 0.53
C ASP A 37 -5.30 -15.64 -0.67
N THR A 38 -6.34 -16.33 -1.13
CA THR A 38 -7.18 -15.89 -2.27
C THR A 38 -7.99 -14.66 -1.93
N GLN A 39 -8.55 -14.59 -0.72
CA GLN A 39 -9.25 -13.40 -0.23
C GLN A 39 -8.29 -12.20 -0.11
N TRP A 40 -7.08 -12.44 0.41
CA TRP A 40 -6.06 -11.40 0.51
C TRP A 40 -5.64 -10.88 -0.87
N GLN A 41 -5.36 -11.78 -1.82
CA GLN A 41 -5.01 -11.41 -3.18
C GLN A 41 -6.14 -10.63 -3.86
N GLY A 42 -7.38 -11.09 -3.73
CA GLY A 42 -8.55 -10.39 -4.27
C GLY A 42 -8.70 -8.98 -3.71
N LEU A 43 -8.47 -8.80 -2.41
CA LEU A 43 -8.46 -7.48 -1.76
C LEU A 43 -7.36 -6.58 -2.34
N MET A 44 -6.13 -7.08 -2.50
CA MET A 44 -5.03 -6.29 -3.05
C MET A 44 -5.30 -5.89 -4.52
N SER A 45 -5.84 -6.80 -5.33
CA SER A 45 -6.25 -6.48 -6.70
C SER A 45 -7.35 -5.41 -6.74
N GLN A 46 -8.32 -5.45 -5.82
CA GLN A 46 -9.35 -4.41 -5.71
C GLN A 46 -8.77 -3.05 -5.32
N LEU A 47 -7.85 -3.02 -4.35
CA LEU A 47 -7.16 -1.80 -3.94
C LEU A 47 -6.35 -1.22 -5.11
N ARG A 48 -5.71 -2.09 -5.91
CA ARG A 48 -5.00 -1.65 -7.11
C ARG A 48 -5.91 -1.00 -8.14
N LEU A 49 -7.10 -1.57 -8.36
CA LEU A 49 -8.12 -1.00 -9.25
C LEU A 49 -8.64 0.36 -8.75
N GLN A 50 -8.65 0.58 -7.43
CA GLN A 50 -8.97 1.88 -6.82
C GLN A 50 -7.80 2.89 -6.89
N GLY A 51 -6.65 2.46 -7.41
CA GLY A 51 -5.48 3.30 -7.61
C GLY A 51 -4.58 3.40 -6.38
N PHE A 52 -4.73 2.52 -5.38
CA PHE A 52 -3.71 2.35 -4.36
C PHE A 52 -2.50 1.62 -4.96
N ASP A 53 -1.31 2.10 -4.64
CA ASP A 53 -0.03 1.61 -5.18
C ASP A 53 0.96 1.20 -4.09
N THR A 54 0.61 1.45 -2.83
CA THR A 54 1.52 1.25 -1.71
C THR A 54 0.79 0.62 -0.53
N LEU A 55 1.27 -0.53 -0.08
CA LEU A 55 0.84 -1.14 1.19
C LEU A 55 1.88 -0.81 2.27
N VAL A 56 1.49 0.00 3.26
CA VAL A 56 2.33 0.29 4.42
C VAL A 56 2.00 -0.71 5.51
N LEU A 57 2.89 -1.68 5.71
CA LEU A 57 2.82 -2.60 6.84
C LEU A 57 3.21 -1.83 8.11
N GLN A 58 2.22 -1.53 8.95
CA GLN A 58 2.45 -0.93 10.25
C GLN A 58 2.21 -1.97 11.33
N TRP A 59 3.30 -2.56 11.82
CA TRP A 59 3.24 -3.46 12.96
C TRP A 59 3.76 -2.76 14.21
N THR A 60 2.88 -2.54 15.17
CA THR A 60 3.29 -2.25 16.55
C THR A 60 3.33 -3.58 17.30
N ARG A 61 4.49 -3.95 17.84
CA ARG A 61 4.65 -5.10 18.74
C ARG A 61 3.78 -4.87 19.98
N TYR A 62 2.54 -5.35 19.94
CA TYR A 62 1.61 -5.31 21.06
C TYR A 62 1.37 -6.74 21.55
N GLY A 63 1.87 -7.05 22.75
CA GLY A 63 1.79 -8.38 23.36
C GLY A 63 2.55 -9.46 22.58
N ASP A 64 2.04 -10.70 22.65
CA ASP A 64 2.68 -11.90 22.07
C ASP A 64 2.32 -12.17 20.59
N ALA A 65 1.55 -11.28 19.95
CA ALA A 65 1.13 -11.45 18.57
C ALA A 65 2.33 -11.36 17.59
N PHE A 66 2.41 -12.30 16.65
CA PHE A 66 3.47 -12.38 15.63
C PHE A 66 4.88 -12.59 16.21
N THR A 67 4.99 -13.19 17.39
CA THR A 67 6.28 -13.60 18.00
C THR A 67 6.85 -14.87 17.36
N GLN A 68 5.97 -15.78 16.96
CA GLN A 68 6.37 -17.05 16.36
C GLN A 68 6.88 -16.87 14.92
N PRO A 69 7.90 -17.64 14.49
CA PRO A 69 8.43 -17.58 13.12
C PRO A 69 7.35 -17.78 12.04
N GLU A 70 6.40 -18.70 12.25
CA GLU A 70 5.33 -18.98 11.29
C GLU A 70 4.39 -17.79 11.09
N GLN A 71 4.03 -17.12 12.18
CA GLN A 71 3.18 -15.92 12.13
C GLN A 71 3.88 -14.78 11.39
N ARG A 72 5.20 -14.63 11.56
CA ARG A 72 5.99 -13.66 10.79
C ARG A 72 6.08 -14.04 9.31
N ALA A 73 6.24 -15.33 9.00
CA ALA A 73 6.25 -15.80 7.62
C ALA A 73 4.93 -15.47 6.89
N LEU A 74 3.80 -15.54 7.58
CA LEU A 74 2.50 -15.10 7.05
C LEU A 74 2.50 -13.61 6.68
N LEU A 75 3.07 -12.74 7.52
CA LEU A 75 3.17 -11.31 7.22
C LEU A 75 3.99 -11.04 5.96
N PHE A 76 5.14 -11.70 5.83
CA PHE A 76 5.99 -11.59 4.65
C PHE A 76 5.30 -12.11 3.39
N LYS A 77 4.59 -13.24 3.49
CA LYS A 77 3.79 -13.78 2.38
C LYS A 77 2.73 -12.79 1.93
N ARG A 78 2.03 -12.13 2.85
CA ARG A 78 1.02 -11.11 2.54
C ARG A 78 1.60 -9.86 1.93
N ALA A 79 2.74 -9.39 2.43
CA ALA A 79 3.46 -8.28 1.83
C ALA A 79 3.91 -8.60 0.40
N ALA A 80 4.43 -9.80 0.16
CA ALA A 80 4.81 -10.26 -1.17
C ALA A 80 3.61 -10.36 -2.13
N ALA A 81 2.47 -10.88 -1.66
CA ALA A 81 1.25 -10.93 -2.46
C ALA A 81 0.72 -9.52 -2.81
N ALA A 82 0.83 -8.56 -1.89
CA ALA A 82 0.50 -7.17 -2.17
C ALA A 82 1.43 -6.56 -3.22
N GLN A 83 2.74 -6.82 -3.12
CA GLN A 83 3.71 -6.39 -4.13
C GLN A 83 3.43 -6.99 -5.51
N GLN A 84 2.98 -8.24 -5.58
CA GLN A 84 2.61 -8.91 -6.84
C GLN A 84 1.35 -8.32 -7.48
N ALA A 85 0.46 -7.69 -6.69
CA ALA A 85 -0.74 -7.04 -7.20
C ALA A 85 -0.45 -5.69 -7.90
N GLY A 86 0.79 -5.19 -7.79
CA GLY A 86 1.28 -3.97 -8.44
C GLY A 86 0.96 -2.70 -7.67
#